data_AF-A0A7W1QJA9-F1
#
_entry.id   AF-A0A7W1QJA9-F1
#
_cell.length_a   1.000
_cell.length_b   1.000
_cell.length_c   1.000
_cell.angle_alpha   90.00
_cell.angle_beta   90.00
_cell.angle_gamma   90.00
#
_symmetry.space_group_name_H-M   'P 1'
#
loop_
_entity.id
_entity.type
_entity.pdbx_description
1 polymer ?
#
loop_
_entity_poly.entity_id
_entity_poly.type
_entity_poly.pdbx_seq_one_letter_code
_entity_poly.pdbx_strand_id
1 'polypeptide(L)'
;MTVTLGTAAYDLPTDLISLEYIAHSNLPLAQISLAELEQGDPYYRQTGNGVPYLYYLRGGTSINLFPTPSATITNGLSLHYTAMPVMPATTANTFNFPLANEDLIVSYCLYRAALKDATGEGGARVPLYRQEYMQALKEMKSSVRGLSEGHSLVMGKMGTSWGRHPLDISHRVIPSPV
;
A
#
# COMPACT_ATOMS: atom_id res chain seq x y z
N MET A 1 -7.15 12.25 2.40
CA MET A 1 -7.46 12.48 3.82
C MET A 1 -7.54 13.98 4.06
N THR A 2 -8.50 14.46 4.86
CA THR A 2 -8.57 15.90 5.22
C THR A 2 -7.77 16.12 6.50
N VAL A 3 -6.75 16.97 6.42
CA VAL A 3 -5.95 17.42 7.56
C VAL A 3 -6.65 18.63 8.15
N THR A 4 -7.08 18.58 9.40
CA THR A 4 -7.74 19.72 10.05
C THR A 4 -6.73 20.53 10.86
N LEU A 5 -6.89 21.85 10.86
CA LEU A 5 -6.07 22.74 11.67
C LEU A 5 -6.05 22.30 13.14
N GLY A 6 -4.86 22.22 13.73
CA GLY A 6 -4.70 21.90 15.15
C GLY A 6 -4.88 20.42 15.48
N THR A 7 -5.21 19.58 14.51
CA THR A 7 -5.31 18.13 14.69
C THR A 7 -3.98 17.49 14.35
N ALA A 8 -3.31 16.97 15.38
CA ALA A 8 -2.06 16.23 15.21
C ALA A 8 -2.32 14.76 14.85
N ALA A 9 -3.44 14.18 15.30
CA ALA A 9 -3.73 12.75 15.20
C ALA A 9 -4.66 12.40 14.03
N TYR A 10 -4.28 11.37 13.28
CA TYR A 10 -4.95 10.90 12.08
C TYR A 10 -5.11 9.39 12.17
N ASP A 11 -6.35 8.89 12.09
CA ASP A 11 -6.60 7.45 12.16
C ASP A 11 -6.06 6.74 10.93
N LEU A 12 -5.43 5.59 11.16
CA LEU A 12 -4.99 4.70 10.09
C LEU A 12 -6.20 3.97 9.49
N PRO A 13 -6.14 3.64 8.19
CA PRO A 13 -7.12 2.74 7.58
C PRO A 13 -7.16 1.39 8.31
N THR A 14 -8.36 0.84 8.51
CA THR A 14 -8.57 -0.43 9.22
C THR A 14 -8.12 -1.65 8.43
N ASP A 15 -7.91 -1.49 7.14
CA ASP A 15 -7.40 -2.50 6.21
C ASP A 15 -5.88 -2.42 6.04
N LEU A 16 -5.17 -1.57 6.78
CA LEU A 16 -3.72 -1.43 6.64
C LEU A 16 -2.97 -2.68 7.17
N ILE A 17 -2.14 -3.27 6.30
CA ILE A 17 -1.21 -4.36 6.65
C ILE A 17 0.18 -3.80 6.96
N SER A 18 0.68 -2.93 6.08
CA SER A 18 2.00 -2.33 6.22
C SER A 18 2.00 -0.93 5.66
N LEU A 19 2.54 0.01 6.42
CA LEU A 19 2.78 1.37 5.95
C LEU A 19 4.10 1.43 5.18
N GLU A 20 4.10 2.00 3.97
CA GLU A 20 5.33 2.21 3.20
C GLU A 20 5.90 3.60 3.49
N TYR A 21 5.10 4.65 3.26
CA TYR A 21 5.45 6.01 3.62
C TYR A 21 4.22 6.91 3.71
N ILE A 22 4.42 8.06 4.34
CA ILE A 22 3.45 9.15 4.42
C ILE A 22 4.04 10.33 3.69
N ALA A 23 3.24 10.98 2.85
CA ALA A 23 3.64 12.22 2.21
C ALA A 23 2.68 13.35 2.55
N HIS A 24 3.27 14.52 2.75
CA HIS A 24 2.56 15.78 2.92
C HIS A 24 2.87 16.69 1.74
N SER A 25 1.87 17.08 0.96
CA SER A 25 2.03 17.88 -0.26
C SER A 25 3.06 17.29 -1.23
N ASN A 26 3.01 15.96 -1.43
CA ASN A 26 3.94 15.16 -2.23
C ASN A 26 5.39 15.06 -1.70
N LEU A 27 5.67 15.57 -0.49
CA LEU A 27 6.96 15.40 0.18
C LEU A 27 6.88 14.29 1.22
N PRO A 28 7.78 13.30 1.19
CA PRO A 28 7.78 12.23 2.18
C PRO A 28 8.13 12.78 3.56
N LEU A 29 7.33 12.41 4.56
CA LEU A 29 7.58 12.69 5.96
C LEU A 29 8.53 11.62 6.53
N ALA A 30 9.44 12.03 7.42
CA ALA A 30 10.30 11.08 8.10
C ALA A 30 9.59 10.46 9.31
N GLN A 31 9.72 9.14 9.45
CA GLN A 31 9.22 8.45 10.64
C GLN A 31 10.18 8.68 11.80
N ILE A 32 9.63 9.01 12.97
CA ILE A 32 10.37 9.09 14.23
C ILE A 32 9.65 8.25 15.28
N SER A 33 10.38 7.61 16.19
CA SER A 33 9.76 6.99 17.35
C SER A 33 9.36 8.06 18.37
N LEU A 34 8.34 7.77 19.19
CA LEU A 34 7.93 8.68 20.25
C LEU A 34 9.07 8.96 21.24
N ALA A 35 9.90 7.96 21.52
CA ALA A 35 11.03 8.08 22.43
C ALA A 35 12.13 9.01 21.86
N GLU A 36 12.44 8.91 20.57
CA GLU A 36 13.40 9.81 19.92
C GLU A 36 12.87 11.24 19.86
N LEU A 37 11.57 11.41 19.61
CA LEU A 37 10.93 12.73 19.62
C LEU A 37 11.00 13.36 21.02
N GLU A 38 10.71 12.59 22.07
CA GLU A 38 10.78 13.05 23.46
C GLU A 38 12.21 13.38 23.91
N GLN A 39 13.22 12.69 23.38
CA GLN A 39 14.63 12.99 23.66
C GLN A 39 15.10 14.26 22.93
N GLY A 40 14.67 14.46 21.68
CA GLY A 40 15.06 15.61 20.87
C GLY A 40 14.32 16.91 21.25
N ASP A 41 13.03 16.79 21.57
CA ASP A 41 12.17 17.89 22.00
C ASP A 41 11.24 17.43 23.14
N PRO A 42 11.66 17.57 24.42
CA PRO A 42 10.85 17.18 25.57
C PRO A 42 9.51 17.94 25.67
N TYR A 43 9.41 19.08 25.00
CA TYR A 43 8.22 19.93 24.99
C TYR A 43 7.49 19.89 23.64
N TYR A 44 7.70 18.85 22.82
CA TYR A 44 7.07 18.70 21.50
C TYR A 44 5.54 18.88 21.50
N ARG A 45 4.87 18.60 22.63
CA ARG A 45 3.43 18.78 22.82
C ARG A 45 2.99 20.25 22.95
N GLN A 46 3.91 21.13 23.33
CA GLN A 46 3.73 22.56 23.47
C GLN A 46 4.27 23.33 22.25
N THR A 47 5.00 22.64 21.36
CA THR A 47 5.50 23.19 20.12
C THR A 47 4.33 23.68 19.26
N GLY A 48 4.45 24.91 18.77
CA GLY A 48 3.41 25.57 17.99
C GLY A 48 3.14 24.90 16.65
N ASN A 49 2.08 25.34 15.99
CA ASN A 49 1.70 24.79 14.69
C ASN A 49 2.71 25.20 13.60
N GLY A 50 2.94 24.33 12.62
CA GLY A 50 3.89 24.53 11.54
C GLY A 50 3.62 23.63 10.34
N VAL A 51 4.63 23.47 9.48
CA VAL A 51 4.59 22.52 8.36
C VAL A 51 5.12 21.17 8.87
N PRO A 52 4.32 20.09 8.82
CA PRO A 52 4.76 18.79 9.30
C PRO A 52 5.91 18.26 8.44
N TYR A 53 6.94 17.73 9.11
CA TYR A 53 8.08 17.06 8.46
C TYR A 53 8.39 15.71 9.10
N LEU A 54 7.90 15.45 10.31
CA LEU A 54 7.96 14.17 11.00
C LEU A 54 6.56 13.57 11.17
N TYR A 55 6.53 12.25 11.31
CA TYR A 55 5.38 11.55 11.84
C TYR A 55 5.81 10.45 12.81
N TYR A 56 4.94 10.13 13.77
CA TYR A 56 5.12 9.01 14.67
C TYR A 56 3.82 8.23 14.82
N LEU A 57 3.94 6.92 15.07
CA LEU A 57 2.78 6.06 15.32
C LEU A 57 2.40 6.13 16.79
N ARG A 58 1.11 6.29 17.07
CA ARG A 58 0.55 6.29 18.42
C ARG A 58 -0.47 5.17 18.55
N GLY A 59 -0.19 4.26 19.47
CA GLY A 59 -1.08 3.14 19.79
C GLY A 59 -1.31 2.16 18.63
N GLY A 60 -0.53 2.23 17.56
CA GLY A 60 -0.65 1.37 16.37
C GLY A 60 -1.86 1.64 15.48
N THR A 61 -2.76 2.54 15.88
CA THR A 61 -4.02 2.84 15.16
C THR A 61 -4.07 4.25 14.60
N SER A 62 -3.15 5.12 15.01
CA SER A 62 -3.13 6.51 14.59
C SER A 62 -1.71 6.99 14.28
N ILE A 63 -1.63 7.90 13.32
CA ILE A 63 -0.43 8.67 13.00
C ILE A 63 -0.56 10.01 13.68
N ASN A 64 0.53 10.50 14.26
CA ASN A 64 0.63 11.88 14.67
C ASN A 64 1.67 12.61 13.83
N LEU A 65 1.33 13.82 13.39
CA LEU A 65 2.21 14.68 12.62
C LEU A 65 2.93 15.65 13.55
N PHE A 66 4.19 15.94 13.25
CA PHE A 66 4.98 16.93 13.96
C PHE A 66 5.77 17.83 12.99
N PRO A 67 5.74 19.16 13.18
CA PRO A 67 4.82 19.92 14.04
C PRO A 67 3.35 19.81 13.57
N THR A 68 2.41 20.16 14.44
CA THR A 68 0.97 20.14 14.11
C THR A 68 0.69 21.10 12.93
N PRO A 69 -0.08 20.69 11.91
CA PRO A 69 -0.35 21.53 10.75
C PRO A 69 -0.98 22.88 11.14
N SER A 70 -0.45 23.98 10.58
CA SER A 70 -0.88 25.36 10.84
C SER A 70 -2.09 25.83 10.03
N ALA A 71 -2.56 25.02 9.09
CA ALA A 71 -3.79 25.24 8.34
C ALA A 71 -4.54 23.92 8.14
N THR A 72 -5.84 24.01 7.86
CA THR A 72 -6.59 22.86 7.33
C THR A 72 -6.11 22.61 5.90
N ILE A 73 -5.74 21.35 5.61
CA ILE A 73 -5.22 20.94 4.31
C ILE A 73 -6.12 19.86 3.73
N THR A 74 -6.91 20.25 2.73
CA THR A 74 -7.76 19.34 1.98
C THR A 74 -6.88 18.56 1.01
N ASN A 75 -6.84 17.23 1.12
CA ASN A 75 -6.03 16.34 0.28
C ASN A 75 -4.51 16.55 0.35
N GLY A 76 -4.00 17.13 1.45
CA GLY A 76 -2.57 17.36 1.61
C GLY A 76 -1.78 16.17 2.14
N LEU A 77 -2.44 15.19 2.77
CA LEU A 77 -1.79 14.00 3.30
C LEU A 77 -2.13 12.79 2.45
N SER A 78 -1.10 12.14 1.90
CA SER A 78 -1.19 10.87 1.20
C SER A 78 -0.54 9.77 2.01
N LEU A 79 -1.23 8.64 2.07
CA LEU A 79 -0.77 7.43 2.75
C LEU A 79 -0.49 6.37 1.70
N HIS A 80 0.73 5.86 1.68
CA HIS A 80 1.14 4.76 0.81
C HIS A 80 1.32 3.53 1.69
N TYR A 81 0.46 2.53 1.46
CA TYR A 81 0.38 1.35 2.32
C TYR A 81 -0.12 0.14 1.53
N THR A 82 0.25 -1.03 2.03
CA THR A 82 -0.32 -2.30 1.61
C THR A 82 -1.64 -2.51 2.34
N ALA A 83 -2.73 -2.54 1.59
CA ALA A 83 -4.07 -2.80 2.10
C ALA A 83 -4.42 -4.30 2.05
N MET A 84 -5.21 -4.74 3.02
CA MET A 84 -5.89 -6.02 2.98
C MET A 84 -7.01 -5.95 1.95
N PRO A 85 -7.11 -6.94 1.04
CA PRO A 85 -8.24 -7.00 0.12
C PRO A 85 -9.55 -7.12 0.90
N VAL A 86 -10.57 -6.38 0.47
CA VAL A 86 -11.89 -6.42 1.09
C VAL A 86 -12.45 -7.84 0.99
N MET A 87 -12.80 -8.43 2.14
CA MET A 87 -13.49 -9.72 2.13
C MET A 87 -14.85 -9.58 1.42
N PRO A 88 -15.21 -10.51 0.53
CA PRO A 88 -16.51 -10.49 -0.10
C PRO A 88 -17.59 -10.73 0.97
N ALA A 89 -18.48 -9.76 1.14
CA ALA A 89 -19.63 -9.90 2.04
C ALA A 89 -20.79 -10.64 1.36
N THR A 90 -20.80 -10.68 0.03
CA THR A 90 -21.83 -11.35 -0.78
C THR A 90 -21.18 -12.09 -1.94
N THR A 91 -21.92 -13.04 -2.53
CA THR A 91 -21.52 -13.78 -3.73
C THR A 91 -21.40 -12.91 -4.99
N ALA A 92 -21.88 -11.66 -4.95
CA ALA A 92 -21.76 -10.69 -6.04
C ALA A 92 -20.49 -9.82 -5.95
N ASN A 93 -19.74 -9.90 -4.84
CA ASN A 93 -18.52 -9.12 -4.69
C ASN A 93 -17.41 -9.71 -5.56
N THR A 94 -16.88 -8.91 -6.49
CA THR A 94 -15.69 -9.26 -7.26
C THR A 94 -14.44 -8.97 -6.44
N PHE A 95 -13.52 -9.93 -6.39
CA PHE A 95 -12.20 -9.68 -5.85
C PHE A 95 -11.39 -8.79 -6.81
N ASN A 96 -10.84 -7.69 -6.30
CA ASN A 96 -9.91 -6.85 -7.07
C ASN A 96 -8.48 -7.41 -6.98
N PHE A 97 -8.29 -8.66 -7.40
CA PHE A 97 -6.93 -9.20 -7.62
C PHE A 97 -6.55 -9.02 -9.09
N PRO A 98 -5.27 -8.75 -9.39
CA PRO A 98 -4.78 -8.87 -10.76
C PRO A 98 -5.07 -10.30 -11.25
N LEU A 99 -5.70 -10.45 -12.42
CA LEU A 99 -6.13 -11.75 -12.98
C LEU A 99 -5.01 -12.82 -12.98
N ALA A 100 -3.75 -12.40 -13.10
CA ALA A 100 -2.59 -13.30 -13.07
C ALA A 100 -2.28 -13.92 -11.68
N ASN A 101 -2.98 -13.51 -10.63
CA ASN A 101 -2.70 -13.94 -9.26
C ASN A 101 -3.67 -15.02 -8.76
N GLU A 102 -4.80 -15.27 -9.46
CA GLU A 102 -5.81 -16.23 -9.00
C GLU A 102 -5.28 -17.67 -9.03
N ASP A 103 -4.75 -18.12 -10.16
CA ASP A 103 -4.15 -19.45 -10.31
C ASP A 103 -2.98 -19.68 -9.35
N LEU A 104 -2.20 -18.62 -9.07
CA LEU A 104 -1.13 -18.67 -8.10
C LEU A 104 -1.64 -18.88 -6.68
N ILE A 105 -2.70 -18.16 -6.28
CA ILE A 105 -3.31 -18.29 -4.96
C ILE A 105 -3.91 -19.70 -4.82
N VAL A 106 -4.67 -20.16 -5.82
CA VAL A 106 -5.30 -21.48 -5.81
C VAL A 106 -4.25 -22.59 -5.71
N SER A 107 -3.24 -22.59 -6.58
CA SER A 107 -2.16 -23.60 -6.57
C SER A 107 -1.36 -23.57 -5.26
N TYR A 108 -1.10 -22.38 -4.70
CA TYR A 108 -0.46 -22.26 -3.39
C TYR A 108 -1.33 -22.86 -2.28
N CYS A 109 -2.63 -22.57 -2.26
CA CYS A 109 -3.57 -23.13 -1.30
C CYS A 109 -3.62 -24.67 -1.38
N LEU A 110 -3.69 -25.23 -2.59
CA LEU A 110 -3.65 -26.69 -2.81
C LEU A 110 -2.34 -27.31 -2.32
N TYR A 111 -1.20 -26.68 -2.63
CA TYR A 111 0.11 -27.11 -2.14
C TYR A 111 0.18 -27.11 -0.61
N ARG A 112 -0.30 -26.04 0.03
CA ARG A 112 -0.34 -25.94 1.51
C ARG A 112 -1.30 -26.94 2.13
N ALA A 113 -2.44 -27.19 1.50
CA ALA A 113 -3.39 -28.22 1.93
C ALA A 113 -2.77 -29.62 1.87
N ALA A 114 -2.10 -29.97 0.78
CA ALA A 114 -1.41 -31.24 0.62
C ALA A 114 -0.24 -31.42 1.60
N LEU A 115 0.52 -30.36 1.90
CA LEU A 115 1.55 -30.40 2.95
C LEU A 115 0.97 -30.63 4.34
N LYS A 116 -0.23 -30.10 4.62
CA LYS A 116 -0.91 -30.29 5.90
C LYS A 116 -1.48 -31.70 6.02
N ASP A 117 -2.00 -32.24 4.93
CA ASP A 117 -2.44 -33.63 4.79
C ASP A 117 -1.25 -34.54 4.46
N ALA A 118 -0.20 -34.48 5.30
CA ALA A 118 1.09 -35.16 5.11
C ALA A 118 1.01 -36.70 5.11
N THR A 119 -0.18 -37.28 5.26
CA THR A 119 -0.44 -38.72 5.27
C THR A 119 -1.51 -39.06 4.23
N GLY A 120 -1.39 -40.20 3.54
CA GLY A 120 -2.40 -40.65 2.58
C GLY A 120 -2.34 -39.97 1.21
N GLU A 121 -3.49 -39.61 0.64
CA GLU A 121 -3.59 -39.06 -0.71
C GLU A 121 -2.99 -37.65 -0.85
N GLY A 122 -3.09 -36.82 0.20
CA GLY A 122 -2.51 -35.47 0.21
C GLY A 122 -1.00 -35.48 -0.01
N GLY A 123 -0.29 -36.32 0.75
CA GLY A 123 1.17 -36.50 0.63
C GLY A 123 1.62 -36.93 -0.77
N ALA A 124 0.87 -37.81 -1.44
CA ALA A 124 1.19 -38.26 -2.81
C ALA A 124 1.03 -37.14 -3.86
N ARG A 125 0.15 -36.16 -3.60
CA ARG A 125 -0.11 -35.02 -4.50
C ARG A 125 0.78 -33.81 -4.24
N VAL A 126 1.60 -33.80 -3.19
CA VAL A 126 2.55 -32.71 -2.89
C VAL A 126 3.47 -32.35 -4.07
N PRO A 127 4.10 -33.31 -4.79
CA PRO A 127 4.96 -32.98 -5.92
C PRO A 127 4.20 -32.30 -7.06
N LEU A 128 2.98 -32.75 -7.33
CA LEU A 128 2.11 -32.20 -8.38
C LEU A 128 1.74 -30.74 -8.06
N TYR A 129 1.15 -30.49 -6.89
CA TYR A 129 0.74 -29.13 -6.51
C TYR A 129 1.93 -28.18 -6.35
N ARG A 130 3.09 -28.69 -5.95
CA ARG A 130 4.33 -27.90 -5.94
C ARG A 130 4.73 -27.47 -7.35
N GLN A 131 4.62 -28.36 -8.34
CA GLN A 131 4.93 -28.04 -9.73
C GLN A 131 3.95 -27.00 -10.29
N GLU A 132 2.66 -27.17 -10.06
CA GLU A 132 1.62 -26.21 -10.45
C GLU A 132 1.87 -24.83 -9.83
N TYR A 133 2.15 -24.78 -8.52
CA TYR A 133 2.51 -23.53 -7.83
C TYR A 133 3.75 -22.86 -8.44
N MET A 134 4.80 -23.62 -8.72
CA MET A 134 6.02 -23.07 -9.33
C MET A 134 5.77 -22.54 -10.74
N GLN A 135 4.91 -23.19 -11.52
CA GLN A 135 4.53 -22.73 -12.85
C GLN A 135 3.73 -21.43 -12.77
N ALA A 136 2.68 -21.38 -11.94
CA ALA A 136 1.89 -20.17 -11.73
C ALA A 136 2.76 -19.00 -11.22
N LEU A 137 3.76 -19.28 -10.37
CA LEU A 137 4.69 -18.27 -9.87
C LEU A 137 5.57 -17.71 -11.00
N LYS A 138 5.99 -18.55 -11.94
CA LYS A 138 6.77 -18.14 -13.11
C LYS A 138 5.93 -17.28 -14.04
N GLU A 139 4.69 -17.67 -14.30
CA GLU A 139 3.74 -16.93 -15.14
C GLU A 139 3.46 -15.55 -14.53
N MET A 140 3.14 -15.48 -13.24
CA MET A 140 2.96 -14.21 -12.52
C MET A 140 4.20 -13.30 -12.64
N LYS A 141 5.41 -13.84 -12.40
CA LYS A 141 6.66 -13.06 -12.56
C LYS A 141 6.83 -12.52 -13.98
N SER A 142 6.45 -13.31 -14.99
CA SER A 142 6.52 -12.87 -16.38
C SER A 142 5.50 -11.78 -16.69
N SER A 143 4.27 -11.87 -16.14
CA SER A 143 3.23 -10.86 -16.30
C SER A 143 3.61 -9.55 -15.61
N VAL A 144 4.16 -9.61 -14.39
CA VAL A 144 4.67 -8.43 -13.67
C VAL A 144 5.80 -7.77 -14.45
N ARG A 145 6.72 -8.57 -15.00
CA ARG A 145 7.81 -8.05 -15.84
C ARG A 145 7.26 -7.39 -17.11
N GLY A 146 6.31 -8.01 -17.80
CA GLY A 146 5.66 -7.43 -18.97
C GLY A 146 4.94 -6.11 -18.68
N LEU A 147 4.28 -6.00 -17.51
CA LEU A 147 3.69 -4.75 -17.04
C LEU A 147 4.75 -3.68 -16.72
N SER A 148 5.90 -4.08 -16.14
CA SER A 148 7.03 -3.18 -15.92
C SER A 148 7.70 -2.72 -17.21
N GLU A 149 7.71 -3.56 -18.25
CA GLU A 149 8.26 -3.24 -19.57
C GLU A 149 7.29 -2.35 -20.39
N GLY A 150 6.00 -2.31 -20.03
CA GLY A 150 5.06 -1.26 -20.45
C GLY A 150 5.33 0.11 -19.82
N HIS A 151 6.11 0.15 -18.73
CA HIS A 151 6.74 1.35 -18.14
C HIS A 151 8.18 1.53 -18.64
N SER A 152 8.58 0.91 -19.76
CA SER A 152 9.89 1.16 -20.34
C SER A 152 9.97 2.58 -20.91
N LEU A 153 10.93 3.34 -20.40
CA LEU A 153 11.54 4.44 -21.14
C LEU A 153 11.91 3.91 -22.54
N VAL A 154 11.17 4.34 -23.56
CA VAL A 154 11.62 4.21 -24.94
C VAL A 154 12.88 5.08 -25.03
N MET A 155 14.07 4.46 -24.96
CA MET A 155 15.29 5.10 -25.43
C MET A 155 15.15 5.27 -26.94
N GLY A 156 14.70 6.44 -27.36
CA GLY A 156 14.80 6.87 -28.74
C GLY A 156 16.26 6.85 -29.17
N LYS A 157 16.52 6.31 -30.36
CA LYS A 157 17.82 6.43 -31.03
C LYS A 157 18.15 7.92 -31.15
N MET A 158 19.23 8.34 -30.49
CA MET A 158 19.70 9.73 -30.33
C MET A 158 18.86 10.64 -29.41
N GLY A 159 19.15 10.59 -28.11
CA GLY A 159 19.28 11.80 -27.28
C GLY A 159 18.03 12.58 -26.87
N THR A 160 16.82 12.18 -27.27
CA THR A 160 15.58 12.83 -26.77
C THR A 160 14.66 11.82 -26.10
N SER A 161 14.51 11.93 -24.77
CA SER A 161 13.48 11.23 -24.00
C SER A 161 12.18 12.04 -24.07
N TRP A 162 11.12 11.42 -24.59
CA TRP A 162 9.76 11.93 -24.48
C TRP A 162 9.00 11.03 -23.54
N GLY A 163 8.85 11.45 -22.28
CA GLY A 163 7.93 10.81 -21.35
C GLY A 163 6.50 11.10 -21.79
N ARG A 164 5.77 10.10 -22.29
CA ARG A 164 4.31 10.18 -22.32
C ARG A 164 3.82 10.02 -20.89
N HIS A 165 3.32 11.11 -20.34
CA HIS A 165 2.54 11.10 -19.11
C HIS A 165 1.17 10.48 -19.42
N PRO A 166 0.76 9.34 -18.82
CA PRO A 166 -0.65 8.99 -18.81
C PRO A 166 -1.27 9.70 -17.61
N LEU A 167 -1.62 10.98 -17.78
CA LEU A 167 -2.80 11.48 -17.07
C LEU A 167 -3.99 10.88 -17.81
N ASP A 168 -4.47 9.71 -17.35
CA ASP A 168 -5.91 9.47 -17.18
C ASP A 168 -6.15 8.20 -16.35
N ILE A 169 -5.76 8.25 -15.07
CA ILE A 169 -6.43 7.41 -14.07
C ILE A 169 -7.63 8.24 -13.64
N SER A 170 -8.80 7.80 -14.07
CA SER A 170 -10.12 8.34 -13.73
C SER A 170 -10.15 9.06 -12.38
N HIS A 171 -10.22 10.39 -12.43
CA HIS A 171 -10.68 11.18 -11.29
C HIS A 171 -12.14 10.80 -11.01
N ARG A 172 -12.38 9.91 -10.04
CA ARG A 172 -13.67 9.89 -9.35
C ARG A 172 -13.70 11.10 -8.41
N VAL A 173 -14.14 12.24 -8.94
CA VAL A 173 -14.78 13.26 -8.12
C VAL A 173 -16.07 12.62 -7.62
N ILE A 174 -16.15 12.36 -6.32
CA ILE A 174 -17.42 12.03 -5.67
C ILE A 174 -18.23 13.33 -5.64
N PRO A 175 -19.38 13.43 -6.32
CA PRO A 175 -20.25 14.58 -6.12
C PRO A 175 -20.78 14.54 -4.69
N SER A 176 -20.54 15.62 -3.93
CA SER A 176 -21.21 15.82 -2.64
C SER A 176 -22.71 15.98 -2.88
N PRO A 177 -23.58 15.33 -2.10
CA PRO A 177 -24.98 15.69 -2.08
C PRO A 177 -25.15 17.08 -1.43
N VAL A 178 -25.94 17.90 -2.13
CA VAL A 178 -26.59 19.20 -1.81
C VAL A 178 -26.03 20.00 -0.63
#